data_AF-A0A1I5PUE3-F1
#
_entry.id   AF-A0A1I5PUE3-F1
#
_cell.length_a   1.000
_cell.length_b   1.000
_cell.length_c   1.000
_cell.angle_alpha   90.00
_cell.angle_beta   90.00
_cell.angle_gamma   90.00
#
_symmetry.space_group_name_H-M   'P 1'
#
loop_
_entity.id
_entity.type
_entity.pdbx_description
1 polymer ?
#
loop_
_entity_poly.entity_id
_entity_poly.type
_entity_poly.pdbx_seq_one_letter_code
_entity_poly.pdbx_strand_id
1 'polypeptide(L)'
;MNSENTFSSIHAEIVAEANRLRTTPKSVSAFEMPILYTDLTKVDDSELVQELFFRILGRKPDEKEYKRYAKALNSKSMSKELLIQTIALSSEAIARGTRVYAIKAKSVDANLLLSLDGVQFIEKSYMWLLGREPEDAAIKDNLERLDHGVDKKKILLEISGSIECMNRGVALIGIAEDNAKAFKESIVIKIRRKIRGFLRRIKRVVKRVLKLN
;
A
#
# COMPACT_ATOMS: atom_id res chain seq x y z
N MET A 1 14.13 -42.80 28.94
CA MET A 1 13.32 -42.59 27.71
C MET A 1 12.04 -41.89 28.13
N ASN A 2 11.83 -40.63 27.70
CA ASN A 2 10.56 -39.85 27.68
C ASN A 2 10.77 -38.32 27.56
N SER A 3 12.01 -37.82 27.43
CA SER A 3 12.29 -36.37 27.34
C SER A 3 12.07 -35.74 25.96
N GLU A 4 11.96 -36.53 24.88
CA GLU A 4 11.72 -35.98 23.54
C GLU A 4 10.26 -35.60 23.30
N ASN A 5 9.31 -36.12 24.09
CA ASN A 5 7.88 -35.91 23.87
C ASN A 5 7.36 -34.59 24.47
N THR A 6 8.06 -34.02 25.45
CA THR A 6 7.64 -32.77 26.12
C THR A 6 7.93 -31.52 25.30
N PHE A 7 9.05 -31.49 24.56
CA PHE A 7 9.42 -30.31 23.76
C PHE A 7 8.49 -30.12 22.55
N SER A 8 8.10 -31.20 21.89
CA SER A 8 7.14 -31.16 20.76
C SER A 8 5.75 -30.67 21.23
N SER A 9 5.31 -31.10 22.40
CA SER A 9 4.04 -30.66 23.00
C SER A 9 4.03 -29.17 23.31
N ILE A 10 5.10 -28.65 23.94
CA ILE A 10 5.19 -27.22 24.29
C ILE A 10 5.25 -26.35 23.02
N HIS A 11 6.01 -26.77 22.01
CA HIS A 11 6.09 -26.04 20.75
C HIS A 11 4.73 -25.99 20.03
N ALA A 12 3.99 -27.11 20.00
CA ALA A 12 2.66 -27.15 19.42
C ALA A 12 1.67 -26.25 20.17
N GLU A 13 1.76 -26.20 21.50
CA GLU A 13 0.91 -25.36 22.35
C GLU A 13 1.21 -23.86 22.17
N ILE A 14 2.50 -23.49 22.07
CA ILE A 14 2.93 -22.11 21.75
C ILE A 14 2.43 -21.69 20.36
N VAL A 15 2.55 -22.55 19.36
CA VAL A 15 2.07 -22.27 17.99
C VAL A 15 0.53 -22.17 17.96
N ALA A 16 -0.17 -23.03 18.69
CA ALA A 16 -1.62 -22.99 18.79
C ALA A 16 -2.11 -21.71 19.47
N GLU A 17 -1.47 -21.28 20.57
CA GLU A 17 -1.82 -20.07 21.29
C GLU A 17 -1.48 -18.80 20.50
N ALA A 18 -0.34 -18.78 19.81
CA ALA A 18 0.00 -17.70 18.88
C ALA A 18 -1.01 -17.59 17.72
N ASN A 19 -1.53 -18.71 17.22
CA ASN A 19 -2.58 -18.72 16.21
C ASN A 19 -3.94 -18.31 16.78
N ARG A 20 -4.28 -18.67 18.02
CA ARG A 20 -5.49 -18.19 18.71
C ARG A 20 -5.46 -16.67 18.90
N LEU A 21 -4.34 -16.11 19.32
CA LEU A 21 -4.19 -14.65 19.47
C LEU A 21 -4.22 -13.91 18.12
N ARG A 22 -3.91 -14.61 17.01
CA ARG A 22 -4.11 -14.08 15.65
C ARG A 22 -5.56 -14.18 15.18
N THR A 23 -6.34 -15.14 15.69
CA THR A 23 -7.71 -15.42 15.25
C THR A 23 -8.79 -15.00 16.23
N THR A 24 -8.47 -14.52 17.43
CA THR A 24 -9.44 -13.83 18.28
C THR A 24 -9.99 -12.68 17.43
N PRO A 25 -11.27 -12.72 17.04
CA PRO A 25 -11.84 -11.62 16.28
C PRO A 25 -11.66 -10.41 17.17
N LYS A 26 -10.83 -9.45 16.73
CA LYS A 26 -10.84 -8.09 17.28
C LYS A 26 -12.31 -7.79 17.47
N SER A 27 -12.75 -7.57 18.71
CA SER A 27 -14.15 -7.25 19.00
C SER A 27 -14.48 -6.04 18.15
N VAL A 28 -15.07 -6.27 16.98
CA VAL A 28 -15.33 -5.25 15.98
C VAL A 28 -16.42 -4.44 16.65
N SER A 29 -16.02 -3.33 17.27
CA SER A 29 -17.00 -2.46 17.91
C SER A 29 -18.01 -2.10 16.83
N ALA A 30 -19.29 -2.25 17.14
CA ALA A 30 -20.40 -2.32 16.18
C ALA A 30 -20.69 -1.02 15.40
N PHE A 31 -19.70 -0.13 15.25
CA PHE A 31 -19.80 1.19 14.63
C PHE A 31 -18.56 1.56 13.80
N GLU A 32 -17.90 0.59 13.15
CA GLU A 32 -16.87 0.93 12.16
C GLU A 32 -17.52 1.40 10.85
N MET A 33 -18.04 2.64 10.87
CA MET A 33 -18.32 3.33 9.62
C MET A 33 -17.02 3.42 8.82
N PRO A 34 -17.03 3.05 7.53
CA PRO A 34 -15.82 3.13 6.71
C PRO A 34 -15.34 4.58 6.66
N ILE A 35 -14.06 4.79 6.99
CA ILE A 35 -13.46 6.12 6.91
C ILE A 35 -13.22 6.43 5.44
N LEU A 36 -14.09 7.25 4.84
CA LEU A 36 -13.93 7.65 3.44
C LEU A 36 -12.92 8.79 3.35
N TYR A 37 -11.94 8.65 2.46
CA TYR A 37 -10.95 9.68 2.17
C TYR A 37 -11.60 11.01 1.80
N THR A 38 -12.69 10.97 1.02
CA THR A 38 -13.43 12.16 0.58
C THR A 38 -14.03 12.94 1.74
N ASP A 39 -14.42 12.27 2.82
CA ASP A 39 -15.02 12.93 3.98
C ASP A 39 -13.93 13.67 4.76
N LEU A 40 -12.77 13.04 4.94
CA LEU A 40 -11.61 13.68 5.56
C LEU A 40 -11.14 14.91 4.79
N THR A 41 -11.21 14.91 3.45
CA THR A 41 -10.81 16.08 2.65
C THR A 41 -11.75 17.28 2.75
N LYS A 42 -13.00 17.08 3.20
CA LYS A 42 -13.99 18.15 3.35
C LYS A 42 -13.90 18.87 4.70
N VAL A 43 -13.20 18.29 5.67
CA VAL A 43 -13.01 18.88 7.00
C VAL A 43 -12.14 20.13 6.88
N ASP A 44 -12.51 21.20 7.59
CA ASP A 44 -11.74 22.44 7.64
C ASP A 44 -10.35 22.22 8.26
N ASP A 45 -9.37 23.00 7.80
CA ASP A 45 -7.96 22.84 8.18
C ASP A 45 -7.74 22.91 9.70
N SER A 46 -8.51 23.76 10.41
CA SER A 46 -8.44 23.93 11.86
C SER A 46 -8.93 22.71 12.64
N GLU A 47 -9.84 21.92 12.08
CA GLU A 47 -10.45 20.76 12.74
C GLU A 47 -9.86 19.43 12.27
N LEU A 48 -9.27 19.42 11.07
CA LEU A 48 -8.77 18.22 10.41
C LEU A 48 -7.84 17.39 11.31
N VAL A 49 -6.94 18.01 12.06
CA VAL A 49 -6.01 17.28 12.94
C VAL A 49 -6.77 16.48 14.00
N GLN A 50 -7.75 17.09 14.66
CA GLN A 50 -8.53 16.40 15.69
C GLN A 50 -9.37 15.29 15.06
N GLU A 51 -9.99 15.57 13.92
CA GLU A 51 -10.85 14.61 13.23
C GLU A 51 -10.08 13.38 12.73
N LEU A 52 -8.86 13.57 12.22
CA LEU A 52 -8.01 12.46 11.80
C LEU A 52 -7.60 11.58 12.97
N PHE A 53 -7.17 12.18 14.08
CA PHE A 53 -6.81 11.43 15.27
C PHE A 53 -8.01 10.68 15.85
N PHE A 54 -9.18 11.32 15.89
CA PHE A 54 -10.37 10.68 16.41
C PHE A 54 -10.85 9.54 15.51
N ARG A 55 -11.01 9.78 14.20
CA ARG A 55 -11.51 8.76 13.27
C ARG A 55 -10.50 7.65 13.03
N ILE A 56 -9.23 8.00 12.78
CA ILE A 56 -8.23 7.02 12.37
C ILE A 56 -7.60 6.33 13.58
N LEU A 57 -7.30 7.11 14.62
CA LEU A 57 -6.59 6.63 15.81
C LEU A 57 -7.50 6.52 17.03
N GLY A 58 -8.82 6.72 16.94
CA GLY A 58 -9.73 6.53 18.08
C GLY A 58 -9.37 7.32 19.35
N ARG A 59 -8.63 8.43 19.23
CA ARG A 59 -8.19 9.26 20.37
C ARG A 59 -8.07 10.73 19.95
N LYS A 60 -7.93 11.64 20.92
CA LYS A 60 -7.54 13.02 20.63
C LYS A 60 -6.02 13.12 20.43
N PRO A 61 -5.53 14.05 19.60
CA PRO A 61 -4.10 14.34 19.55
C PRO A 61 -3.66 14.94 20.88
N ASP A 62 -2.42 14.68 21.29
CA ASP A 62 -1.82 15.44 22.37
C ASP A 62 -1.52 16.89 21.91
N GLU A 63 -1.20 17.76 22.86
CA GLU A 63 -0.95 19.18 22.58
C GLU A 63 0.21 19.40 21.59
N LYS A 64 1.26 18.56 21.67
CA LYS A 64 2.45 18.65 20.83
C LYS A 64 2.15 18.18 19.41
N GLU A 65 1.46 17.05 19.26
CA GLU A 65 0.96 16.52 17.99
C GLU A 65 0.06 17.55 17.30
N TYR A 66 -0.92 18.10 18.04
CA TYR A 66 -1.83 19.12 17.52
C TYR A 66 -1.07 20.36 17.04
N LYS A 67 -0.22 20.95 17.89
CA LYS A 67 0.58 22.14 17.54
C LYS A 67 1.48 21.89 16.33
N ARG A 68 2.11 20.71 16.25
CA ARG A 68 2.98 20.34 15.12
C ARG A 68 2.20 20.32 13.81
N TYR A 69 1.10 19.57 13.74
CA TYR A 69 0.36 19.41 12.51
C TYR A 69 -0.44 20.66 12.13
N ALA A 70 -1.06 21.35 13.08
CA ALA A 70 -1.76 22.61 12.83
C ALA A 70 -0.79 23.68 12.29
N LYS A 71 0.41 23.80 12.89
CA LYS A 71 1.45 24.71 12.36
C LYS A 71 1.86 24.34 10.95
N ALA A 72 2.03 23.04 10.65
CA ALA A 72 2.47 22.57 9.35
C ALA A 72 1.43 22.82 8.24
N LEU A 73 0.14 22.64 8.55
CA LEU A 73 -0.99 22.97 7.67
C LEU A 73 -1.08 24.50 7.45
N ASN A 74 -1.06 25.29 8.53
CA ASN A 74 -1.19 26.75 8.46
C ASN A 74 -0.04 27.38 7.67
N SER A 75 1.18 26.86 7.80
CA SER A 75 2.34 27.32 7.03
C SER A 75 2.39 26.77 5.59
N LYS A 76 1.46 25.89 5.21
CA LYS A 76 1.43 25.16 3.94
C LYS A 76 2.67 24.29 3.69
N SER A 77 3.44 24.00 4.73
CA SER A 77 4.57 23.05 4.66
C SER A 77 4.11 21.59 4.52
N MET A 78 2.85 21.32 4.88
CA MET A 78 2.21 20.02 4.74
C MET A 78 0.81 20.22 4.13
N SER A 79 0.47 19.41 3.13
CA SER A 79 -0.89 19.39 2.57
C SER A 79 -1.82 18.52 3.40
N LYS A 80 -3.15 18.72 3.27
CA LYS A 80 -4.14 17.81 3.86
C LYS A 80 -3.92 16.35 3.43
N GLU A 81 -3.64 16.14 2.14
CA GLU A 81 -3.41 14.79 1.61
C GLU A 81 -2.22 14.10 2.30
N LEU A 82 -1.12 14.84 2.50
CA LEU A 82 0.06 14.32 3.18
C LEU A 82 -0.20 14.07 4.66
N LEU A 83 -0.97 14.93 5.34
CA LEU A 83 -1.35 14.70 6.72
C LEU A 83 -2.22 13.44 6.86
N ILE A 84 -3.24 13.27 6.01
CA ILE A 84 -4.10 12.08 6.01
C ILE A 84 -3.24 10.82 5.82
N GLN A 85 -2.33 10.82 4.85
CA GLN A 85 -1.39 9.72 4.62
C GLN A 85 -0.54 9.45 5.86
N THR A 86 0.04 10.50 6.44
CA THR A 86 0.92 10.40 7.61
C THR A 86 0.22 9.72 8.78
N ILE A 87 -1.03 10.10 9.07
CA ILE A 87 -1.80 9.51 10.17
C ILE A 87 -2.29 8.10 9.79
N ALA A 88 -2.84 7.91 8.58
CA ALA A 88 -3.39 6.63 8.13
C ALA A 88 -2.34 5.52 7.91
N LEU A 89 -1.08 5.90 7.68
CA LEU A 89 0.06 4.98 7.51
C LEU A 89 0.95 4.93 8.76
N SER A 90 0.56 5.59 9.85
CA SER A 90 1.29 5.51 11.12
C SER A 90 1.23 4.11 11.73
N SER A 91 2.25 3.70 12.47
CA SER A 91 2.27 2.42 13.18
C SER A 91 1.07 2.22 14.10
N GLU A 92 0.54 3.30 14.71
CA GLU A 92 -0.66 3.26 15.53
C GLU A 92 -1.92 2.94 14.72
N ALA A 93 -2.14 3.61 13.58
CA ALA A 93 -3.27 3.32 12.70
C ALA A 93 -3.23 1.87 12.19
N ILE A 94 -2.02 1.41 11.84
CA ILE A 94 -1.77 0.05 11.38
C ILE A 94 -2.05 -0.98 12.49
N ALA A 95 -1.58 -0.76 13.71
CA ALA A 95 -1.85 -1.65 14.85
C ALA A 95 -3.36 -1.74 15.16
N ARG A 96 -4.08 -0.62 15.04
CA ARG A 96 -5.54 -0.57 15.17
C ARG A 96 -6.24 -1.33 14.04
N GLY A 97 -5.60 -1.48 12.88
CA GLY A 97 -6.20 -2.10 11.70
C GLY A 97 -7.09 -1.12 10.93
N THR A 98 -6.93 0.17 11.16
CA THR A 98 -7.75 1.19 10.54
C THR A 98 -7.52 1.22 9.03
N ARG A 99 -8.64 1.32 8.28
CA ARG A 99 -8.65 1.41 6.82
C ARG A 99 -9.30 2.72 6.39
N VAL A 100 -8.63 3.41 5.46
CA VAL A 100 -9.19 4.57 4.75
C VAL A 100 -9.58 4.09 3.35
N TYR A 101 -10.85 4.27 3.01
CA TYR A 101 -11.44 3.81 1.76
C TYR A 101 -11.63 4.94 0.74
N ALA A 102 -11.90 4.56 -0.50
CA ALA A 102 -12.17 5.49 -1.60
C ALA A 102 -11.07 6.56 -1.75
N ILE A 103 -9.81 6.15 -1.59
CA ILE A 103 -8.65 7.05 -1.66
C ILE A 103 -8.62 7.71 -3.04
N LYS A 104 -8.59 9.04 -3.07
CA LYS A 104 -8.47 9.87 -4.29
C LYS A 104 -7.26 10.80 -4.22
N ALA A 105 -6.22 10.39 -3.50
CA ALA A 105 -4.98 11.15 -3.35
C ALA A 105 -4.33 11.37 -4.72
N LYS A 106 -3.87 12.61 -4.98
CA LYS A 106 -3.15 12.93 -6.22
C LYS A 106 -1.70 12.48 -6.17
N SER A 107 -1.13 12.43 -4.97
CA SER A 107 0.22 11.98 -4.72
C SER A 107 0.31 11.12 -3.48
N VAL A 108 1.26 10.20 -3.45
CA VAL A 108 1.55 9.33 -2.30
C VAL A 108 3.03 9.44 -1.95
N ASP A 109 3.35 9.72 -0.70
CA ASP A 109 4.74 9.74 -0.22
C ASP A 109 5.26 8.31 -0.06
N ALA A 110 6.24 7.96 -0.87
CA ALA A 110 6.87 6.65 -0.83
C ALA A 110 7.50 6.33 0.52
N ASN A 111 8.04 7.32 1.24
CA ASN A 111 8.70 7.07 2.52
C ASN A 111 7.71 6.55 3.57
N LEU A 112 6.44 6.97 3.50
CA LEU A 112 5.38 6.47 4.38
C LEU A 112 5.00 5.02 4.09
N LEU A 113 5.10 4.57 2.83
CA LEU A 113 4.87 3.17 2.48
C LEU A 113 6.10 2.32 2.78
N LEU A 114 7.31 2.83 2.51
CA LEU A 114 8.57 2.12 2.71
C LEU A 114 8.90 1.89 4.20
N SER A 115 8.27 2.61 5.12
CA SER A 115 8.36 2.35 6.56
C SER A 115 7.53 1.15 7.02
N LEU A 116 6.64 0.62 6.18
CA LEU A 116 5.86 -0.58 6.45
C LEU A 116 6.58 -1.83 5.98
N ASP A 117 6.24 -2.99 6.55
CA ASP A 117 6.84 -4.29 6.23
C ASP A 117 5.80 -5.36 5.88
N GLY A 118 6.26 -6.41 5.19
CA GLY A 118 5.48 -7.60 4.86
C GLY A 118 4.12 -7.30 4.21
N VAL A 119 3.07 -7.89 4.77
CA VAL A 119 1.69 -7.77 4.26
C VAL A 119 1.20 -6.31 4.29
N GLN A 120 1.51 -5.57 5.35
CA GLN A 120 1.04 -4.19 5.52
C GLN A 120 1.61 -3.27 4.45
N PHE A 121 2.89 -3.45 4.10
CA PHE A 121 3.50 -2.74 2.98
C PHE A 121 2.75 -2.99 1.67
N ILE A 122 2.43 -4.25 1.37
CA ILE A 122 1.76 -4.64 0.11
C ILE A 122 0.33 -4.10 0.08
N GLU A 123 -0.47 -4.36 1.11
CA GLU A 123 -1.86 -3.91 1.20
C GLU A 123 -1.97 -2.39 1.08
N LYS A 124 -1.16 -1.65 1.85
CA LYS A 124 -1.21 -0.18 1.82
C LYS A 124 -0.68 0.38 0.50
N SER A 125 0.32 -0.26 -0.12
CA SER A 125 0.77 0.14 -1.46
C SER A 125 -0.34 0.03 -2.51
N TYR A 126 -1.07 -1.09 -2.51
CA TYR A 126 -2.21 -1.29 -3.44
C TYR A 126 -3.36 -0.32 -3.14
N MET A 127 -3.73 -0.15 -1.87
CA MET A 127 -4.82 0.75 -1.50
C MET A 127 -4.52 2.20 -1.90
N TRP A 128 -3.33 2.71 -1.59
CA TRP A 128 -3.00 4.11 -1.86
C TRP A 128 -2.73 4.36 -3.35
N LEU A 129 -1.98 3.48 -4.03
CA LEU A 129 -1.61 3.67 -5.44
C LEU A 129 -2.67 3.20 -6.43
N LEU A 130 -3.40 2.12 -6.12
CA LEU A 130 -4.41 1.53 -7.02
C LEU A 130 -5.86 1.74 -6.53
N GLY A 131 -6.08 2.13 -5.28
CA GLY A 131 -7.43 2.47 -4.80
C GLY A 131 -8.29 1.24 -4.49
N ARG A 132 -7.66 0.07 -4.40
CA ARG A 132 -8.30 -1.22 -4.11
C ARG A 132 -7.41 -2.09 -3.24
N GLU A 133 -7.99 -3.14 -2.67
CA GLU A 133 -7.23 -4.17 -1.97
C GLU A 133 -6.49 -5.07 -2.99
N PRO A 134 -5.27 -5.54 -2.65
CA PRO A 134 -4.61 -6.55 -3.46
C PRO A 134 -5.38 -7.88 -3.39
N GLU A 135 -5.34 -8.64 -4.48
CA GLU A 135 -5.80 -10.02 -4.47
C GLU A 135 -4.82 -10.90 -3.69
N ASP A 136 -5.29 -12.01 -3.10
CA ASP A 136 -4.46 -12.95 -2.33
C ASP A 136 -3.24 -13.44 -3.12
N ALA A 137 -3.42 -13.69 -4.42
CA ALA A 137 -2.33 -14.08 -5.31
C ALA A 137 -1.26 -12.97 -5.42
N ALA A 138 -1.68 -11.70 -5.47
CA ALA A 138 -0.75 -10.57 -5.53
C ALA A 138 -0.04 -10.34 -4.19
N ILE A 139 -0.71 -10.59 -3.05
CA ILE A 139 -0.05 -10.58 -1.73
C ILE A 139 1.02 -11.66 -1.69
N LYS A 140 0.65 -12.91 -2.03
CA LYS A 140 1.54 -14.07 -1.99
C LYS A 140 2.78 -13.86 -2.87
N ASP A 141 2.58 -13.45 -4.12
CA ASP A 141 3.70 -13.20 -5.06
C ASP A 141 4.64 -12.11 -4.54
N ASN A 142 4.12 -10.98 -4.06
CA ASN A 142 4.98 -9.91 -3.55
C ASN A 142 5.70 -10.27 -2.25
N LEU A 143 5.07 -11.05 -1.36
CA LEU A 143 5.74 -11.57 -0.16
C LEU A 143 6.89 -12.51 -0.54
N GLU A 144 6.64 -13.46 -1.44
CA GLU A 144 7.68 -14.39 -1.91
C GLU A 144 8.84 -13.61 -2.54
N ARG A 145 8.56 -12.54 -3.28
CA ARG A 145 9.60 -11.66 -3.83
C ARG A 145 10.41 -10.94 -2.75
N LEU A 146 9.76 -10.45 -1.69
CA LEU A 146 10.45 -9.84 -0.54
C LEU A 146 11.36 -10.86 0.16
N ASP A 147 10.88 -12.09 0.35
CA ASP A 147 11.64 -13.18 0.96
C ASP A 147 12.87 -13.57 0.11
N HIS A 148 12.77 -13.44 -1.21
CA HIS A 148 13.90 -13.62 -2.15
C HIS A 148 14.78 -12.37 -2.31
N GLY A 149 14.62 -11.33 -1.47
CA GLY A 149 15.48 -10.15 -1.42
C GLY A 149 15.18 -9.06 -2.45
N VAL A 150 13.99 -9.07 -3.07
CA VAL A 150 13.56 -7.95 -3.92
C VAL A 150 13.29 -6.71 -3.04
N ASP A 151 13.92 -5.59 -3.38
CA ASP A 151 13.75 -4.32 -2.65
C ASP A 151 12.28 -3.83 -2.68
N LYS A 152 11.74 -3.42 -1.52
CA LYS A 152 10.43 -2.73 -1.38
C LYS A 152 10.30 -1.56 -2.35
N LYS A 153 11.37 -0.76 -2.55
CA LYS A 153 11.37 0.35 -3.51
C LYS A 153 11.08 -0.11 -4.93
N LYS A 154 11.62 -1.27 -5.33
CA LYS A 154 11.39 -1.83 -6.67
C LYS A 154 9.95 -2.30 -6.84
N ILE A 155 9.39 -2.99 -5.84
CA ILE A 155 7.97 -3.40 -5.85
C ILE A 155 7.06 -2.18 -5.92
N LEU A 156 7.35 -1.16 -5.10
CA LEU A 156 6.56 0.07 -5.07
C LEU A 156 6.62 0.83 -6.41
N LEU A 157 7.80 0.91 -7.02
CA LEU A 157 7.96 1.45 -8.37
C LEU A 157 7.15 0.66 -9.39
N GLU A 158 7.18 -0.68 -9.37
CA GLU A 158 6.39 -1.53 -10.26
C GLU A 158 4.88 -1.32 -10.12
N ILE A 159 4.36 -1.23 -8.89
CA ILE A 159 2.96 -0.92 -8.64
C ILE A 159 2.61 0.46 -9.19
N SER A 160 3.41 1.48 -8.89
CA SER A 160 3.19 2.86 -9.35
C SER A 160 3.30 3.03 -10.88
N GLY A 161 4.11 2.19 -11.53
CA GLY A 161 4.30 2.16 -12.97
C GLY A 161 3.30 1.26 -13.71
N SER A 162 2.38 0.62 -13.01
CA SER A 162 1.32 -0.19 -13.61
C SER A 162 0.35 0.68 -14.43
N ILE A 163 -0.29 0.07 -15.43
CA ILE A 163 -1.32 0.74 -16.24
C ILE A 163 -2.45 1.25 -15.35
N GLU A 164 -2.81 0.48 -14.32
CA GLU A 164 -3.84 0.83 -13.37
C GLU A 164 -3.49 2.11 -12.58
N CYS A 165 -2.29 2.18 -12.00
CA CYS A 165 -1.84 3.38 -11.28
C CYS A 165 -1.76 4.60 -12.22
N MET A 166 -1.26 4.40 -13.45
CA MET A 166 -1.18 5.45 -14.46
C MET A 166 -2.56 5.98 -14.85
N ASN A 167 -3.56 5.10 -15.03
CA ASN A 167 -4.93 5.49 -15.34
C ASN A 167 -5.58 6.27 -14.19
N ARG A 168 -5.19 6.00 -12.95
CA ARG A 168 -5.63 6.79 -11.79
C ARG A 168 -4.94 8.14 -11.68
N GLY A 169 -3.79 8.32 -12.31
CA GLY A 169 -3.01 9.56 -12.24
C GLY A 169 -2.39 9.82 -10.87
N VAL A 170 -2.16 8.79 -10.04
CA VAL A 170 -1.53 8.94 -8.73
C VAL A 170 -0.01 9.03 -8.90
N ALA A 171 0.59 10.11 -8.39
CA ALA A 171 2.03 10.31 -8.40
C ALA A 171 2.69 9.71 -7.15
N LEU A 172 3.71 8.88 -7.32
CA LEU A 172 4.56 8.44 -6.21
C LEU A 172 5.69 9.46 -6.01
N ILE A 173 5.71 10.16 -4.87
CA ILE A 173 6.72 11.16 -4.52
C ILE A 173 7.70 10.61 -3.48
N GLY A 174 8.83 11.27 -3.23
CA GLY A 174 9.79 10.86 -2.20
C GLY A 174 10.76 9.74 -2.61
N ILE A 175 10.65 9.21 -3.83
CA ILE A 175 11.73 8.45 -4.49
C ILE A 175 12.42 9.41 -5.45
N ALA A 176 13.75 9.51 -5.39
CA ALA A 176 14.54 10.37 -6.27
C ALA A 176 14.03 10.29 -7.72
N GLU A 177 13.69 11.44 -8.30
CA GLU A 177 12.98 11.53 -9.59
C GLU A 177 13.69 10.76 -10.72
N ASP A 178 15.02 10.70 -10.66
CA ASP A 178 15.85 9.97 -11.60
C ASP A 178 15.53 8.46 -11.64
N ASN A 179 15.26 7.86 -10.48
CA ASN A 179 14.88 6.45 -10.39
C ASN A 179 13.48 6.21 -10.94
N ALA A 180 12.54 7.14 -10.69
CA ALA A 180 11.18 7.02 -11.19
C ALA A 180 11.14 7.16 -12.73
N LYS A 181 11.93 8.09 -13.29
CA LYS A 181 12.04 8.29 -14.74
C LYS A 181 12.69 7.09 -15.43
N ALA A 182 13.85 6.64 -14.95
CA ALA A 182 14.54 5.48 -15.49
C ALA A 182 13.65 4.22 -15.42
N PHE A 183 12.90 4.07 -14.33
CA PHE A 183 11.99 2.94 -14.18
C PHE A 183 10.81 3.01 -15.16
N LYS A 184 10.15 4.17 -15.31
CA LYS A 184 9.08 4.39 -16.30
C LYS A 184 9.58 4.08 -17.71
N GLU A 185 10.78 4.55 -18.07
CA GLU A 185 11.40 4.25 -19.36
C GLU A 185 11.63 2.75 -19.53
N SER A 186 12.10 2.05 -18.49
CA SER A 186 12.30 0.59 -18.52
C SER A 186 11.00 -0.19 -18.77
N ILE A 187 9.88 0.25 -18.17
CA ILE A 187 8.56 -0.35 -18.39
C ILE A 187 8.10 -0.10 -19.82
N VAL A 188 8.18 1.14 -20.30
CA VAL A 188 7.80 1.49 -21.68
C VAL A 188 8.61 0.66 -22.69
N ILE A 189 9.90 0.45 -22.45
CA ILE A 189 10.75 -0.41 -23.27
C ILE A 189 10.28 -1.88 -23.23
N LYS A 190 9.97 -2.42 -22.05
CA LYS A 190 9.44 -3.80 -21.91
C LYS A 190 8.12 -3.99 -22.65
N ILE A 191 7.18 -3.04 -22.51
CA ILE A 191 5.89 -3.07 -23.21
C ILE A 191 6.11 -3.02 -24.73
N ARG A 192 6.92 -2.08 -25.23
CA ARG A 192 7.26 -1.98 -26.67
C ARG A 192 7.87 -3.27 -27.21
N ARG A 193 8.76 -3.92 -26.44
CA ARG A 193 9.35 -5.22 -26.81
C ARG A 193 8.30 -6.32 -26.90
N LYS A 194 7.37 -6.40 -25.93
CA LYS A 194 6.27 -7.40 -25.91
C LYS A 194 5.33 -7.23 -27.10
N ILE A 195 4.88 -5.99 -27.37
CA ILE A 195 4.02 -5.65 -28.52
C ILE A 195 4.72 -6.00 -29.84
N ARG A 196 6.00 -5.60 -30.00
CA ARG A 196 6.78 -5.92 -31.20
C ARG A 196 6.90 -7.43 -31.42
N GLY A 197 7.12 -8.20 -30.35
CA GLY A 197 7.18 -9.66 -30.40
C GLY A 197 5.84 -10.30 -30.81
N PHE A 198 4.73 -9.74 -30.35
CA PHE A 198 3.39 -10.17 -30.73
C PHE A 198 3.07 -9.86 -32.21
N LEU A 199 3.35 -8.64 -32.67
CA LEU A 199 3.16 -8.24 -34.07
C LEU A 199 3.99 -9.08 -35.05
N ARG A 200 5.22 -9.45 -34.66
CA ARG A 200 6.06 -10.38 -35.46
C ARG A 200 5.47 -11.79 -35.56
N ARG A 201 4.69 -12.23 -34.57
CA ARG A 201 3.98 -13.52 -34.64
C ARG A 201 2.79 -13.42 -35.61
N ILE A 202 1.99 -12.37 -35.50
CA ILE A 202 0.86 -12.11 -36.43
C ILE A 202 1.34 -12.06 -37.88
N LYS A 203 2.39 -11.27 -38.18
CA LYS A 203 2.94 -11.16 -39.54
C LYS A 203 3.39 -12.51 -40.11
N ARG A 204 3.94 -13.41 -39.28
CA ARG A 204 4.35 -14.76 -39.71
C ARG A 204 3.15 -15.65 -40.05
N VAL A 205 2.07 -15.57 -39.26
CA VAL A 205 0.83 -16.31 -39.53
C VAL A 205 0.20 -15.82 -40.83
N VAL A 206 0.02 -14.50 -40.99
CA VAL A 206 -0.57 -13.91 -42.22
C VAL A 206 0.24 -14.29 -43.47
N LYS A 207 1.59 -14.24 -43.40
CA LYS A 207 2.45 -14.63 -44.53
C LYS A 207 2.32 -16.11 -44.91
N ARG A 208 2.02 -17.00 -43.95
CA ARG A 208 1.79 -18.42 -44.24
C ARG A 208 0.44 -18.64 -44.92
N VAL A 209 -0.61 -17.96 -44.46
CA VAL A 209 -1.95 -18.03 -45.06
C VAL A 209 -1.94 -17.53 -46.50
N LEU A 210 -1.28 -16.40 -46.77
CA LEU A 210 -1.20 -15.81 -48.12
C LEU A 210 -0.33 -16.60 -49.11
N LYS A 211 0.47 -17.56 -48.66
CA LYS A 211 1.28 -18.43 -49.54
C LYS A 211 0.58 -19.73 -49.91
N LEU A 212 -0.57 -20.01 -49.30
CA LEU A 212 -1.34 -21.24 -49.50
C LEU A 212 -2.56 -21.03 -50.41
N ASN A 213 -2.79 -19.79 -50.84
CA ASN A 213 -3.77 -19.38 -51.85
C ASN A 213 -3.02 -18.92 -53.10
#